data_AF-A0A3M2J1Q7-F1
#
_entry.id   AF-A0A3M2J1Q7-F1
#
_cell.length_a   1.000
_cell.length_b   1.000
_cell.length_c   1.000
_cell.angle_alpha   90.00
_cell.angle_beta   90.00
_cell.angle_gamma   90.00
#
_symmetry.space_group_name_H-M   'P 1'
#
loop_
_entity.id
_entity.type
_entity.pdbx_description
1 polymer ?
#
loop_
_entity_poly.entity_id
_entity_poly.type
_entity_poly.pdbx_seq_one_letter_code
_entity_poly.pdbx_strand_id
1 'polypeptide(L)' 'MGSPRKNNADSPEPEPSSVLGSLMQAYRELSPYLNLGYVFLGAVLFFTWVGWMLDNLWNTRPWLTLVGALIGIFGGF' A
#
# COMPACT_ATOMS: atom_id res chain seq x y z
N MET A 1 54.15 -13.17 -22.73
CA MET A 1 53.00 -12.29 -23.02
C MET A 1 51.85 -12.73 -22.12
N GLY A 2 51.50 -11.93 -21.10
CA GLY A 2 50.52 -12.31 -20.08
C GLY A 2 49.08 -12.29 -20.60
N SER A 3 48.27 -13.25 -20.15
CA SER A 3 46.82 -13.22 -20.32
C SER A 3 46.22 -12.03 -19.54
N PRO A 4 45.26 -11.27 -20.10
CA PRO A 4 44.52 -10.30 -19.32
C PRO A 4 43.68 -11.05 -18.27
N ARG A 5 43.92 -10.74 -16.99
CA ARG A 5 43.11 -11.25 -15.88
C ARG A 5 41.65 -10.79 -16.06
N LYS A 6 40.72 -11.74 -15.96
CA LYS A 6 39.29 -11.44 -15.77
C LYS A 6 39.12 -10.75 -14.43
N ASN A 7 38.99 -9.43 -14.45
CA ASN A 7 38.68 -8.64 -13.27
C ASN A 7 37.16 -8.60 -13.10
N ASN A 8 36.57 -9.72 -12.69
CA ASN A 8 35.17 -9.81 -12.24
C ASN A 8 35.03 -9.34 -10.78
N ALA A 9 35.75 -8.29 -10.42
CA ALA A 9 35.82 -7.75 -9.06
C ALA A 9 35.29 -6.31 -9.00
N ASP A 10 34.30 -6.00 -9.84
CA ASP A 10 33.54 -4.76 -9.75
C ASP A 10 32.09 -5.15 -9.44
N SER A 11 31.88 -5.68 -8.24
CA SER A 11 30.54 -5.69 -7.66
C SER A 11 30.32 -4.25 -7.20
N PRO A 12 29.46 -3.47 -7.86
CA PRO A 12 29.30 -2.06 -7.49
C PRO A 12 28.85 -2.00 -6.03
N GLU A 13 29.51 -1.15 -5.24
CA GLU A 13 29.01 -0.71 -3.94
C GLU A 13 27.53 -0.32 -4.08
N PRO A 14 26.67 -0.56 -3.08
CA PRO A 14 25.29 -0.13 -3.13
C PRO A 14 25.23 1.40 -3.03
N GLU A 15 25.42 2.06 -4.16
CA GLU A 15 25.24 3.50 -4.34
C GLU A 15 23.81 3.86 -3.90
N PRO A 16 23.56 4.97 -3.19
CA PRO A 16 22.22 5.37 -2.74
C PRO A 16 21.21 5.51 -3.89
N SER A 17 21.68 5.69 -5.13
CA SER A 17 20.88 5.65 -6.36
C SER A 17 20.30 4.26 -6.66
N SER A 18 20.97 3.17 -6.24
CA SER A 18 20.52 1.79 -6.42
C SER A 18 19.34 1.43 -5.52
N VAL A 19 19.31 1.95 -4.28
CA VAL A 19 18.19 1.77 -3.34
C VAL A 19 16.97 2.55 -3.81
N LEU A 20 17.15 3.79 -4.26
CA LEU A 20 16.05 4.56 -4.85
C LEU A 20 15.53 3.91 -6.14
N GLY A 21 16.43 3.40 -6.98
CA GLY A 21 16.08 2.66 -8.20
C GLY A 21 15.30 1.38 -7.91
N SER A 22 15.73 0.59 -6.92
CA SER A 22 15.05 -0.66 -6.53
C SER A 22 13.69 -0.40 -5.88
N LEU A 23 13.56 0.63 -5.05
CA LEU A 23 12.26 1.06 -4.51
C LEU A 23 11.31 1.54 -5.62
N MET A 24 11.83 2.27 -6.62
CA MET A 24 11.02 2.76 -7.73
C MET A 24 10.59 1.63 -8.68
N GLN A 25 11.44 0.61 -8.86
CA GLN A 25 11.13 -0.59 -9.63
C GLN A 25 10.10 -1.46 -8.91
N ALA A 26 10.28 -1.66 -7.60
CA ALA A 26 9.31 -2.33 -6.74
C ALA A 26 7.97 -1.59 -6.72
N TYR A 27 7.97 -0.26 -6.63
CA TYR A 27 6.75 0.55 -6.70
C TYR A 27 6.03 0.40 -8.05
N ARG A 28 6.78 0.32 -9.15
CA ARG A 28 6.21 0.10 -10.49
C ARG A 28 5.59 -1.29 -10.63
N GLU A 29 6.22 -2.32 -10.08
CA GLU A 29 5.63 -3.67 -10.01
C GLU A 29 4.42 -3.75 -9.08
N LEU A 30 4.41 -3.00 -7.98
CA LEU A 30 3.30 -2.91 -7.05
C LEU A 30 2.16 -2.02 -7.55
N SER A 31 2.43 -1.11 -8.49
CA SER A 31 1.47 -0.13 -8.99
C SER A 31 0.10 -0.70 -9.41
N PRO A 32 0.00 -1.88 -10.08
CA PRO A 32 -1.30 -2.45 -10.45
C PRO A 32 -2.07 -2.97 -9.22
N TYR A 33 -1.35 -3.47 -8.22
CA TYR A 33 -1.92 -4.03 -6.98
C TYR A 33 -2.34 -2.95 -5.99
N LEU A 34 -1.63 -1.81 -5.99
CA LEU A 34 -1.94 -0.68 -5.14
C LEU A 34 -3.33 -0.09 -5.43
N ASN A 35 -3.79 -0.15 -6.68
CA ASN A 35 -5.14 0.34 -7.03
C ASN A 35 -6.24 -0.38 -6.23
N LEU A 36 -6.14 -1.71 -6.11
CA LEU A 36 -7.06 -2.50 -5.29
C LEU A 36 -7.00 -2.10 -3.81
N GLY A 37 -5.77 -1.88 -3.30
CA GLY A 37 -5.55 -1.40 -1.94
C GLY A 37 -6.16 -0.02 -1.68
N TYR A 38 -6.06 0.90 -2.64
CA TYR A 38 -6.67 2.24 -2.53
C TYR A 38 -8.20 2.20 -2.56
N VAL A 39 -8.80 1.36 -3.41
CA VAL A 39 -10.26 1.18 -3.47
C VAL A 39 -10.76 0.57 -2.17
N PHE A 40 -10.12 -0.50 -1.68
CA PHE A 40 -10.45 -1.12 -0.40
C PHE A 40 -10.31 -0.14 0.77
N LEU A 41 -9.15 0.53 0.88
CA LEU A 41 -8.91 1.52 1.93
C LEU A 41 -9.93 2.65 1.87
N GLY A 42 -10.22 3.15 0.67
CA GLY A 42 -11.24 4.17 0.44
C GLY A 42 -12.62 3.71 0.89
N ALA A 43 -13.03 2.50 0.54
CA ALA A 43 -14.32 1.93 0.95
C ALA A 43 -14.41 1.79 2.48
N VAL A 44 -13.42 1.18 3.13
CA VAL A 44 -13.38 1.02 4.59
C VAL A 44 -13.47 2.37 5.29
N LEU A 45 -12.65 3.34 4.88
CA LEU A 45 -12.66 4.68 5.49
C LEU A 45 -14.00 5.39 5.25
N PHE A 46 -14.54 5.30 4.03
CA PHE A 46 -15.82 5.93 3.70
C PHE A 46 -16.96 5.37 4.53
N PHE A 47 -17.14 4.05 4.57
CA PHE A 47 -18.24 3.44 5.32
C PHE A 47 -18.06 3.57 6.84
N THR A 48 -16.82 3.53 7.34
CA THR A 48 -16.54 3.80 8.75
C THR A 48 -16.90 5.24 9.11
N TRP A 49 -16.52 6.21 8.27
CA TRP A 49 -16.83 7.63 8.48
C TRP A 49 -18.34 7.90 8.42
N VAL A 50 -19.04 7.31 7.45
CA VAL A 50 -20.50 7.36 7.36
C VAL A 50 -21.13 6.76 8.62
N GLY A 51 -20.69 5.58 9.06
CA GLY A 51 -21.19 4.94 10.28
C GLY A 51 -20.96 5.79 11.53
N TRP A 52 -19.80 6.42 11.66
CA TRP A 52 -19.48 7.33 12.75
C TRP A 52 -20.35 8.58 12.75
N MET A 53 -20.57 9.17 11.58
CA MET A 53 -21.47 10.32 11.45
C MET A 53 -22.89 9.93 11.87
N LEU A 54 -23.41 8.80 11.40
CA LEU A 54 -24.74 8.30 11.75
C LEU A 54 -24.87 7.99 13.26
N ASP A 55 -23.86 7.36 13.86
CA ASP A 55 -23.84 7.10 15.30
C ASP A 55 -23.93 8.40 16.11
N ASN A 56 -23.20 9.44 15.69
CA ASN A 56 -23.20 10.75 16.34
C ASN A 56 -24.53 11.51 16.17
N LEU A 57 -25.20 11.37 15.01
CA LEU A 57 -26.52 11.96 14.78
C LEU A 57 -27.62 11.32 15.64
N TRP A 58 -27.57 10.01 15.84
CA TRP A 58 -28.59 9.27 16.59
C TRP A 58 -28.21 8.97 18.04
N ASN A 59 -27.08 9.50 18.51
CA ASN A 59 -26.53 9.22 19.85
C ASN A 59 -26.46 7.71 20.15
N THR A 60 -26.29 6.93 19.08
CA THR A 60 -26.21 5.49 19.17
C THR A 60 -24.80 5.14 19.61
N ARG A 61 -24.66 4.16 20.49
CA ARG A 61 -23.37 3.50 20.78
C ARG A 61 -22.73 3.09 19.44
N PRO A 62 -21.38 2.92 19.32
CA PRO A 62 -20.63 2.91 18.06
C PRO A 62 -20.89 1.67 17.16
N TRP A 63 -22.15 1.31 16.97
CA TRP A 63 -22.67 0.14 16.32
C TRP A 63 -22.79 0.38 14.82
N LEU A 64 -23.22 1.57 14.38
CA LEU A 64 -23.29 1.88 12.94
C LEU A 64 -21.89 2.08 12.37
N THR A 65 -20.95 2.59 13.16
CA THR A 65 -19.52 2.63 12.84
C THR A 65 -18.97 1.22 12.64
N LEU A 66 -19.27 0.29 13.55
CA LEU A 66 -18.86 -1.11 13.45
C LEU A 66 -19.46 -1.79 12.21
N VAL A 67 -20.76 -1.63 11.98
CA VAL A 67 -21.44 -2.19 10.81
C VAL A 67 -20.90 -1.57 9.51
N GLY A 68 -20.71 -0.26 9.47
CA GLY A 68 -20.12 0.45 8.34
C GLY A 68 -18.70 -0.04 8.05
N ALA A 69 -17.85 -0.17 9.05
CA ALA A 69 -16.50 -0.72 8.90
C ALA A 69 -16.53 -2.15 8.35
N LEU A 70 -17.42 -3.01 8.86
CA LEU A 70 -17.60 -4.37 8.34
C LEU A 70 -18.06 -4.36 6.89
N ILE A 71 -19.01 -3.50 6.51
CA ILE A 71 -19.45 -3.35 5.12
C ILE A 71 -18.28 -2.92 4.22
N GLY A 72 -17.46 -1.96 4.66
CA GLY A 72 -16.29 -1.55 3.91
C GLY A 72 -15.23 -2.65 3.77
N ILE A 73 -15.05 -3.47 4.81
CA ILE A 73 -14.10 -4.60 4.79
C ILE A 73 -14.59 -5.73 3.87
N PHE A 74 -15.87 -6.08 3.95
CA PHE A 74 -16.45 -7.20 3.19
C PHE A 74 -17.01 -6.81 1.81
N GLY A 75 -17.08 -5.52 1.49
CA GLY A 75 -17.58 -5.03 0.20
C GLY A 75 -16.56 -4.21 -0.59
N GLY A 76 -15.39 -3.91 -0.02
CA GLY A 76 -14.33 -3.14 -0.68
C GLY A 76 -13.48 -3.99 -1.62
N PHE A 77 -14.02 -4.43 -2.75
CA PHE A 77 -13.25 -5.12 -3.79
C PHE A 77 -13.88 -4.92 -5.17
#